data_AF-A0AAF3EYW7-F1
#
_entry.id   AF-A0AAF3EYW7-F1
#
_cell.length_a   1.000
_cell.length_b   1.000
_cell.length_c   1.000
_cell.angle_alpha   90.00
_cell.angle_beta   90.00
_cell.angle_gamma   90.00
#
_symmetry.space_group_name_H-M   'P 1'
#
loop_
_entity.id
_entity.type
_entity.pdbx_description
1 polymer ?
#
loop_
_entity_poly.entity_id
_entity_poly.type
_entity_poly.pdbx_seq_one_letter_code
_entity_poly.pdbx_strand_id
1 'polypeptide(L)'
;MNQKVVCLLFVLISAYTVIAQIGGTITASSNCANVRCGANEICNSCGQACEQRCGQGPIACSPLCLMVPRGVCQCAVGFYRNAQGACVLSSQCRRSNKKITLQS
;
A
#
# COMPACT_ATOMS: atom_id res chain seq x y z
N MET A 1 32.66 15.54 39.02
CA MET A 1 31.58 16.38 38.43
C MET A 1 30.42 16.38 39.42
N ASN A 2 29.94 17.54 39.85
CA ASN A 2 29.02 17.67 40.98
C ASN A 2 27.61 17.16 40.59
N GLN A 3 27.00 16.29 41.39
CA GLN A 3 25.69 15.68 41.12
C GLN A 3 24.59 16.71 40.82
N LYS A 4 24.69 17.89 41.44
CA LYS A 4 23.78 19.01 41.18
C LYS A 4 23.91 19.56 39.76
N VAL A 5 25.15 19.64 39.25
CA VAL A 5 25.48 20.11 37.89
C VAL A 5 25.01 19.09 36.86
N VAL A 6 25.17 17.79 37.14
CA VAL A 6 24.70 16.70 36.28
C VAL A 6 23.17 16.77 36.14
N CYS A 7 22.44 16.92 37.25
CA CYS A 7 20.97 17.03 37.24
C CYS A 7 20.48 18.27 36.46
N LEU A 8 21.14 19.42 36.65
CA LEU A 8 20.79 20.67 35.96
C LEU A 8 20.98 20.54 34.44
N LEU A 9 22.06 19.91 34.00
CA LEU A 9 22.31 19.65 32.58
C LEU A 9 21.27 18.70 31.97
N PHE A 10 20.91 17.62 32.67
CA PHE A 10 19.87 16.69 32.19
C PHE A 10 18.49 17.36 32.07
N VAL A 11 18.12 18.21 33.03
CA VAL A 11 16.84 18.95 33.00
C VAL A 11 16.81 19.92 31.81
N LEU A 12 17.89 20.69 31.57
CA LEU A 12 17.97 21.61 30.45
C LEU A 12 17.96 20.90 29.08
N ILE A 13 18.65 19.76 28.96
CA ILE A 13 18.64 18.95 27.74
C ILE A 13 17.24 18.39 27.45
N SER A 14 16.55 17.85 28.47
CA SER A 14 15.19 17.33 28.31
C SER A 14 14.19 18.43 27.91
N ALA A 15 14.25 19.60 28.54
CA ALA A 15 13.40 20.74 28.22
C ALA A 15 13.62 21.23 26.78
N TYR A 16 14.87 21.25 26.30
CA TYR A 16 15.19 21.60 24.93
C TYR A 16 14.65 20.58 23.91
N THR A 17 14.73 19.28 24.22
CA THR A 17 14.18 18.24 23.34
C THR A 17 12.65 18.22 23.26
N VAL A 18 11.95 18.60 24.34
CA VAL A 18 10.49 18.66 24.37
C VAL A 18 9.95 19.82 23.52
N ILE A 19 10.65 20.97 23.48
CA ILE A 19 10.27 22.12 22.66
C ILE A 19 10.40 21.82 21.16
N ALA A 20 11.34 20.95 20.77
CA ALA A 20 11.51 20.53 19.38
C ALA A 20 10.42 19.58 18.85
N GLN A 21 9.56 19.02 19.72
CA GLN A 21 8.48 18.11 19.30
C GLN A 21 7.12 18.81 19.10
N ILE A 22 6.95 20.05 19.58
CA ILE A 22 5.73 20.84 19.38
C ILE A 22 5.69 21.47 17.97
N GLY A 23 6.81 21.45 17.25
CA GLY A 23 6.87 21.44 15.79
C GLY A 23 6.60 20.04 15.24
N GLY A 24 5.52 19.40 15.72
CA GLY A 24 5.16 18.04 15.35
C GLY A 24 5.14 17.92 13.84
N THR A 25 6.03 17.10 13.29
CA THR A 25 6.01 16.77 11.88
C THR A 25 4.61 16.23 11.60
N ILE A 26 3.80 16.96 10.84
CA ILE A 26 2.67 16.37 10.11
C ILE A 26 3.33 15.50 9.05
N THR A 27 3.92 14.38 9.47
CA THR A 27 4.29 13.34 8.53
C THR A 27 2.97 12.86 7.97
N ALA A 28 2.65 13.31 6.76
CA ALA A 28 1.73 12.61 5.91
C ALA A 28 2.29 11.18 5.82
N SER A 29 1.78 10.29 6.67
CA SER A 29 2.08 8.87 6.62
C SER A 29 1.50 8.37 5.31
N SER A 30 2.29 8.47 4.26
CA SER A 30 2.00 7.75 3.04
C SER A 30 2.09 6.29 3.43
N ASN A 31 0.93 5.63 3.56
CA ASN A 31 0.84 4.19 3.88
C ASN A 31 1.63 3.31 2.88
N CYS A 32 2.11 3.92 1.80
CA CYS A 32 2.94 3.35 0.75
C CYS A 32 4.44 3.65 0.82
N ALA A 33 4.93 4.37 1.84
CA ALA A 33 6.32 4.85 1.91
C ALA A 33 7.38 3.74 1.79
N ASN A 34 7.08 2.53 2.28
CA ASN A 34 8.01 1.40 2.29
C ASN A 34 7.41 0.15 1.63
N VAL A 35 6.42 0.32 0.75
CA VAL A 35 5.70 -0.78 0.13
C VAL A 35 6.26 -1.01 -1.26
N ARG A 36 6.75 -2.23 -1.50
CA ARG A 36 7.25 -2.66 -2.81
C ARG A 36 6.15 -3.51 -3.44
N CYS A 37 5.43 -2.94 -4.41
CA CYS A 37 4.47 -3.69 -5.20
C CYS A 37 5.16 -4.42 -6.35
N GLY A 38 4.47 -5.43 -6.90
CA GLY A 38 4.94 -6.18 -8.04
C GLY A 38 4.91 -5.36 -9.34
N ALA A 39 5.30 -6.02 -10.44
CA ALA A 39 5.22 -5.41 -11.76
C ALA A 39 3.76 -5.05 -12.10
N ASN A 40 3.57 -3.83 -12.61
CA ASN A 40 2.28 -3.26 -12.99
C ASN A 40 1.26 -3.12 -11.84
N GLU A 41 1.76 -3.03 -10.61
CA GLU A 41 0.97 -2.70 -9.43
C GLU A 41 1.33 -1.31 -8.89
N ILE A 42 0.34 -0.64 -8.31
CA ILE A 42 0.52 0.62 -7.59
C ILE A 42 0.11 0.43 -6.13
N CYS A 43 0.84 1.06 -5.22
CA CYS A 43 0.41 1.11 -3.83
C CYS A 43 -0.60 2.24 -3.65
N ASN A 44 -1.78 1.88 -3.15
CA ASN A 44 -2.84 2.81 -2.79
C ASN A 44 -2.98 2.85 -1.26
N SER A 45 -2.93 4.05 -0.68
CA SER A 45 -3.18 4.24 0.76
C SER A 45 -4.63 3.97 1.18
N CYS A 46 -5.54 4.05 0.20
CA CYS A 46 -6.97 3.81 0.26
C CYS A 46 -7.32 2.93 -0.96
N GLY A 47 -6.85 1.68 -0.94
CA GLY A 47 -7.07 0.75 -2.05
C GLY A 47 -8.45 0.11 -2.00
N GLN A 48 -9.07 -0.17 -3.14
CA GLN A 48 -10.36 -0.85 -3.18
C GLN A 48 -10.20 -2.37 -2.88
N ALA A 49 -11.22 -3.02 -2.31
CA ALA A 49 -11.18 -4.48 -2.07
C ALA A 49 -11.29 -5.32 -3.36
N CYS A 50 -11.36 -4.66 -4.52
CA CYS A 50 -11.60 -5.23 -5.83
C CYS A 50 -10.65 -4.61 -6.85
N GLU A 51 -10.36 -5.37 -7.90
CA GLU A 51 -9.61 -4.93 -9.08
C GLU A 51 -10.04 -5.78 -10.28
N GLN A 52 -9.74 -5.32 -11.48
CA GLN A 52 -10.10 -6.06 -12.70
C GLN A 52 -9.32 -7.38 -12.78
N ARG A 53 -9.99 -8.44 -13.20
CA ARG A 53 -9.41 -9.78 -13.33
C ARG A 53 -9.53 -10.30 -14.75
N CYS A 54 -8.57 -11.10 -15.18
CA CYS A 54 -8.61 -11.71 -16.49
C CYS A 54 -9.86 -12.57 -16.68
N GLY A 55 -10.55 -12.42 -17.81
CA GLY A 55 -11.75 -13.18 -18.15
C GLY A 55 -13.00 -12.80 -17.37
N GLN A 56 -12.94 -11.75 -16.55
CA GLN A 56 -14.10 -11.17 -15.88
C GLN A 56 -14.50 -9.88 -16.57
N GLY A 57 -15.81 -9.63 -16.68
CA GLY A 57 -16.34 -8.35 -17.15
C GLY A 57 -16.08 -7.23 -16.14
N PRO A 58 -16.54 -6.00 -16.42
CA PRO A 58 -16.41 -4.87 -15.50
C PRO A 58 -16.96 -5.23 -14.12
N ILE A 59 -16.11 -5.18 -13.09
CA ILE A 59 -16.52 -5.41 -11.70
C ILE A 59 -16.94 -4.08 -11.08
N ALA A 60 -18.14 -4.04 -10.51
CA ALA A 60 -18.58 -2.91 -9.69
C ALA A 60 -17.83 -2.96 -8.35
N CYS A 61 -17.08 -1.91 -8.07
CA CYS A 61 -16.32 -1.79 -6.85
C CYS A 61 -17.06 -0.94 -5.81
N SER A 62 -16.99 -1.36 -4.54
CA SER A 62 -17.50 -0.55 -3.45
C SER A 62 -16.74 0.78 -3.40
N PRO A 63 -17.41 1.92 -3.14
CA PRO A 63 -16.72 3.18 -2.90
C PRO A 63 -15.90 3.15 -1.60
N LEU A 64 -16.15 2.18 -0.72
CA LEU A 64 -15.37 2.00 0.49
C LEU A 64 -13.99 1.43 0.16
N CYS A 65 -12.95 2.13 0.61
CA CYS A 65 -11.58 1.67 0.49
C CYS A 65 -11.08 0.98 1.75
N LEU A 66 -10.13 0.07 1.56
CA LEU A 66 -9.33 -0.57 2.58
C LEU A 66 -8.17 0.35 2.95
N MET A 67 -8.27 0.94 4.14
CA MET A 67 -7.16 1.66 4.76
C MET A 67 -6.40 0.69 5.67
N VAL A 68 -5.23 0.26 5.22
CA VAL A 68 -4.33 -0.58 6.02
C VAL A 68 -3.01 0.15 6.24
N PRO A 69 -2.29 -0.09 7.37
CA PRO A 69 -1.07 0.66 7.70
C PRO A 69 0.04 0.59 6.64
N ARG A 70 0.02 -0.46 5.81
CA ARG A 70 0.98 -0.69 4.72
C ARG A 70 0.40 -0.42 3.33
N GLY A 71 -0.74 0.25 3.21
CA GLY A 71 -1.43 0.42 1.94
C GLY A 71 -1.75 -0.91 1.25
N VAL A 72 -2.29 -0.83 0.04
CA VAL A 72 -2.69 -2.00 -0.74
C VAL A 72 -2.03 -1.92 -2.12
N CYS A 73 -1.32 -2.98 -2.52
CA CYS A 73 -0.86 -3.13 -3.89
C CYS A 73 -2.03 -3.61 -4.75
N GLN A 74 -2.41 -2.81 -5.74
CA GLN A 74 -3.47 -3.11 -6.68
C GLN A 74 -2.95 -3.00 -8.11
N CYS A 75 -3.53 -3.76 -9.04
CA CYS A 75 -3.20 -3.58 -10.45
C CYS A 75 -3.40 -2.12 -10.88
N ALA A 76 -2.41 -1.58 -11.59
CA ALA A 76 -2.51 -0.26 -12.19
C ALA A 76 -3.68 -0.21 -13.20
N VAL A 77 -4.20 0.99 -13.47
CA VAL A 77 -5.29 1.19 -14.44
C VAL A 77 -4.91 0.58 -15.80
N GLY A 78 -5.81 -0.24 -16.36
CA GLY A 78 -5.58 -0.95 -17.63
C GLY A 78 -4.92 -2.33 -17.49
N PHE A 79 -4.50 -2.72 -16.28
CA PHE A 79 -3.98 -4.05 -15.99
C PHE A 79 -5.02 -4.91 -15.28
N TYR A 80 -4.94 -6.21 -15.52
CA TYR A 80 -5.87 -7.22 -15.03
C TYR A 80 -5.08 -8.26 -14.25
N ARG A 81 -5.56 -8.63 -13.06
CA ARG A 81 -4.93 -9.71 -12.31
C ARG A 81 -5.24 -11.05 -12.96
N ASN A 82 -4.21 -11.80 -13.31
CA ASN A 82 -4.34 -13.16 -13.82
C ASN A 82 -4.42 -14.20 -12.68
N ALA A 83 -4.63 -15.47 -13.05
CA ALA A 83 -4.73 -16.56 -12.07
C ALA A 83 -3.42 -16.82 -11.30
N GLN A 84 -2.28 -16.36 -11.81
CA GLN A 84 -0.98 -16.43 -11.16
C GLN A 84 -0.74 -15.26 -10.20
N GLY A 85 -1.71 -14.35 -10.05
CA GLY A 85 -1.60 -13.17 -9.20
C GLY A 85 -0.83 -12.01 -9.82
N ALA A 86 -0.40 -12.08 -11.08
CA ALA A 86 0.32 -10.99 -11.74
C ALA A 86 -0.65 -10.04 -12.47
N CYS A 87 -0.33 -8.74 -12.43
CA CYS A 87 -1.05 -7.72 -13.18
C CYS A 87 -0.49 -7.64 -14.60
N VAL A 88 -1.32 -7.98 -15.58
CA VAL A 88 -0.93 -8.10 -16.99
C VAL A 88 -1.88 -7.30 -17.88
N LEU A 89 -1.47 -7.02 -19.11
CA LEU A 89 -2.37 -6.41 -20.10
C LEU A 89 -3.51 -7.37 -20.44
N SER A 90 -4.65 -6.84 -20.86
CA SER A 90 -5.78 -7.67 -21.31
C SER A 90 -5.40 -8.65 -22.44
N SER A 91 -4.49 -8.25 -23.35
CA SER A 91 -3.94 -9.11 -24.40
C SER A 91 -3.09 -10.27 -23.88
N GLN A 92 -2.52 -10.13 -22.68
CA GLN A 92 -1.68 -11.11 -21.99
C GLN A 92 -2.47 -11.94 -20.98
N CYS A 93 -3.74 -11.61 -20.74
CA CYS A 93 -4.65 -12.56 -20.13
C CYS A 93 -4.62 -13.79 -21.04
N ARG A 94 -4.00 -14.88 -20.55
CA ARG A 94 -4.14 -16.18 -21.20
C ARG A 94 -5.63 -16.30 -21.41
N ARG A 95 -6.07 -16.39 -22.68
CA ARG A 95 -7.43 -16.82 -22.96
C ARG A 95 -7.53 -18.09 -22.16
N SER A 96 -8.25 -18.07 -21.03
CA SER A 96 -8.61 -19.28 -20.32
C SER A 96 -9.21 -20.08 -21.44
N ASN A 97 -8.43 -21.04 -21.93
CA ASN A 97 -8.83 -21.88 -23.01
C ASN A 97 -10.04 -22.51 -22.36
N LYS A 98 -11.22 -22.04 -22.74
CA LYS A 98 -12.41 -22.86 -22.69
C LYS A 98 -11.99 -23.96 -23.65
N LYS A 99 -11.19 -24.90 -23.14
CA LYS A 99 -11.31 -26.30 -23.49
C LYS A 99 -12.79 -26.46 -23.30
N ILE A 100 -13.49 -26.32 -24.41
CA ILE A 100 -14.73 -27.01 -24.63
C ILE A 100 -14.37 -28.39 -24.14
N THR A 101 -14.86 -28.74 -22.95
CA THR A 101 -14.89 -30.10 -22.47
C THR A 101 -15.86 -30.81 -23.40
N LEU A 102 -15.44 -31.03 -24.65
CA LEU A 102 -15.73 -32.23 -25.40
C LEU A 102 -14.76 -33.24 -24.79
N GLN A 103 -15.11 -33.73 -23.61
CA GLN A 103 -14.66 -35.06 -23.21
C GLN A 103 -15.60 -36.01 -23.94
N SER A 104 -15.08 -36.54 -25.05
CA SER A 104 -15.44 -37.84 -25.60
C SER A 104 -15.22 -38.94 -24.57
#